data_AF-A0A6P6VGV6-F1
#
_entry.id   AF-A0A6P6VGV6-F1
#
_cell.length_a   1.000
_cell.length_b   1.000
_cell.length_c   1.000
_cell.angle_alpha   90.00
_cell.angle_beta   90.00
_cell.angle_gamma   90.00
#
_symmetry.space_group_name_H-M   'P 1'
#
loop_
_entity.id
_entity.type
_entity.pdbx_description
1 polymer ?
#
loop_
_entity_poly.entity_id
_entity_poly.type
_entity_poly.pdbx_seq_one_letter_code
_entity_poly.pdbx_strand_id
1 'polypeptide(L)'
;MAKAFSCKLWWRLRKNDSLWASFMHAKYIQGMHPSLVTFSRPSPIWRRLESVRDFAESKISWCLGRGNIHLWLDRWCSSKPLAQELCVVDPPHQLVSDFFGPSDWNIPLLRQCMPDRWVNVISQMKFFPDKDDNMIWLPSSSGQFTVSSAWDELRQKRNVSFVDSLTWSTLIPLKISFFMWRLERGFLPIDIAL
;
A
#
# COMPACT_ATOMS: atom_id res chain seq x y z
N MET A 1 -3.81 -6.97 13.79
CA MET A 1 -3.72 -8.01 12.76
C MET A 1 -4.79 -7.84 11.66
N ALA A 2 -6.06 -7.58 11.99
CA ALA A 2 -7.13 -7.40 11.00
C ALA A 2 -6.83 -6.39 9.87
N LYS A 3 -6.23 -5.23 10.19
CA LYS A 3 -5.80 -4.23 9.20
C LYS A 3 -4.80 -4.77 8.17
N ALA A 4 -3.91 -5.68 8.56
CA ALA A 4 -2.94 -6.28 7.63
C ALA A 4 -3.63 -7.16 6.58
N PHE A 5 -4.67 -7.91 6.96
CA PHE A 5 -5.52 -8.64 6.02
C PHE A 5 -6.31 -7.70 5.11
N SER A 6 -6.77 -6.55 5.63
CA SER A 6 -7.38 -5.51 4.78
C SER A 6 -6.38 -4.97 3.75
N CYS A 7 -5.11 -4.78 4.13
CA CYS A 7 -4.06 -4.37 3.19
C CYS A 7 -3.82 -5.43 2.11
N LYS A 8 -3.87 -6.73 2.46
CA LYS A 8 -3.80 -7.82 1.46
C LYS A 8 -4.95 -7.73 0.46
N LEU A 9 -6.14 -7.41 0.94
CA LEU A 9 -7.32 -7.24 0.10
C LEU A 9 -7.18 -6.01 -0.80
N TRP A 10 -6.66 -4.89 -0.27
CA TRP A 10 -6.34 -3.70 -1.05
C TRP A 10 -5.28 -3.97 -2.14
N TRP A 11 -4.21 -4.70 -1.79
CA TRP A 11 -3.19 -5.13 -2.73
C TRP A 11 -3.80 -5.91 -3.91
N ARG A 12 -4.68 -6.88 -3.63
CA ARG A 12 -5.38 -7.65 -4.69
C ARG A 12 -6.32 -6.77 -5.52
N LEU A 13 -7.00 -5.81 -4.89
CA LEU A 13 -7.83 -4.85 -5.60
C LEU A 13 -6.99 -4.02 -6.58
N ARG A 14 -5.85 -3.48 -6.12
CA ARG A 14 -4.96 -2.65 -6.95
C ARG A 14 -4.35 -3.44 -8.10
N LYS A 15 -3.88 -4.66 -7.83
CA LYS A 15 -3.29 -5.54 -8.86
C LYS A 15 -4.30 -6.03 -9.89
N ASN A 16 -5.58 -6.09 -9.53
CA ASN A 16 -6.68 -6.53 -10.39
C ASN A 16 -6.47 -7.91 -11.03
N ASP A 17 -5.95 -8.87 -10.28
CA ASP A 17 -5.55 -10.21 -10.76
C ASP A 17 -6.53 -11.33 -10.38
N SER A 18 -7.78 -10.97 -10.04
CA SER A 18 -8.80 -11.94 -9.62
C SER A 18 -10.20 -11.49 -10.00
N LEU A 19 -11.12 -12.44 -10.19
CA LEU A 19 -12.54 -12.17 -10.48
C LEU A 19 -13.17 -11.22 -9.47
N TRP A 20 -12.85 -11.38 -8.18
CA TRP A 20 -13.30 -10.48 -7.13
C TRP A 20 -12.81 -9.04 -7.38
N ALA A 21 -11.53 -8.86 -7.71
CA ALA A 21 -10.98 -7.52 -7.97
C ALA A 21 -11.64 -6.91 -9.21
N SER A 22 -11.80 -7.67 -10.30
CA SER A 22 -12.45 -7.19 -11.52
C SER A 22 -13.91 -6.78 -11.28
N PHE A 23 -14.66 -7.55 -10.49
CA PHE A 23 -16.00 -7.17 -10.06
C PHE A 23 -16.01 -5.87 -9.25
N MET A 24 -15.07 -5.72 -8.31
CA MET A 24 -14.96 -4.50 -7.50
C MET A 24 -14.60 -3.29 -8.35
N HIS A 25 -13.75 -3.46 -9.36
CA HIS A 25 -13.43 -2.42 -10.34
C HIS A 25 -14.66 -1.98 -11.12
N ALA A 26 -15.42 -2.93 -11.68
CA ALA A 26 -16.65 -2.62 -12.43
C ALA A 26 -17.73 -1.97 -11.55
N LYS A 27 -17.88 -2.43 -10.30
CA LYS A 27 -18.93 -1.95 -9.39
C LYS A 27 -18.63 -0.59 -8.76
N TYR A 28 -17.38 -0.36 -8.34
CA TYR A 28 -17.03 0.80 -7.50
C TYR A 28 -16.08 1.77 -8.20
N ILE A 29 -15.10 1.28 -8.95
CA ILE A 29 -13.99 2.12 -9.43
C ILE A 29 -14.31 2.74 -10.80
N GLN A 30 -14.98 1.99 -11.68
CA GLN A 30 -15.50 2.49 -12.96
C GLN A 30 -14.47 3.26 -13.82
N GLY A 31 -13.22 2.79 -13.82
CA GLY A 31 -12.13 3.38 -14.60
C GLY A 31 -11.37 4.53 -13.91
N MET A 32 -11.83 5.00 -12.74
CA MET A 32 -11.08 5.96 -11.94
C MET A 32 -9.90 5.30 -11.21
N HIS A 33 -9.02 6.11 -10.61
CA HIS A 33 -8.00 5.57 -9.72
C HIS A 33 -8.63 5.13 -8.38
N PRO A 34 -8.32 3.93 -7.84
CA PRO A 34 -8.96 3.42 -6.62
C PRO A 34 -8.79 4.32 -5.39
N SER A 35 -7.74 5.15 -5.33
CA SER A 35 -7.55 6.08 -4.21
C SER A 35 -8.57 7.22 -4.18
N LEU A 36 -9.14 7.61 -5.32
CA LEU A 36 -10.05 8.76 -5.43
C LEU A 36 -11.51 8.42 -5.12
N VAL A 37 -11.85 7.13 -5.11
CA VAL A 37 -13.24 6.68 -5.07
C VAL A 37 -13.80 6.75 -3.66
N THR A 38 -14.87 7.51 -3.46
CA THR A 38 -15.58 7.61 -2.18
C THR A 38 -17.09 7.46 -2.38
N PHE A 39 -17.77 6.80 -1.44
CA PHE A 39 -19.23 6.62 -1.48
C PHE A 39 -19.89 7.09 -0.20
N SER A 40 -21.12 7.62 -0.32
CA SER A 40 -21.95 7.95 0.85
C SER A 40 -22.42 6.71 1.60
N ARG A 41 -22.77 5.63 0.89
CA ARG A 41 -23.26 4.36 1.47
C ARG A 41 -22.45 3.15 0.99
N PRO A 42 -21.18 3.01 1.40
CA PRO A 42 -20.33 1.91 0.96
C PRO A 42 -20.76 0.59 1.60
N SER A 43 -20.50 -0.53 0.90
CA SER A 43 -20.65 -1.85 1.49
C SER A 43 -19.64 -2.05 2.65
N PRO A 44 -19.89 -2.98 3.58
CA PRO A 44 -18.94 -3.25 4.67
C PRO A 44 -17.52 -3.60 4.18
N ILE A 45 -17.42 -4.29 3.04
CA ILE A 45 -16.13 -4.64 2.42
C ILE A 45 -15.43 -3.38 1.89
N TRP A 46 -16.16 -2.50 1.21
CA TRP A 46 -15.59 -1.25 0.71
C TRP A 46 -15.13 -0.37 1.87
N ARG A 47 -15.97 -0.17 2.90
CA ARG A 47 -15.58 0.59 4.10
C ARG A 47 -14.31 0.04 4.76
N ARG A 48 -14.16 -1.29 4.80
CA ARG A 48 -12.94 -1.96 5.28
C ARG A 48 -11.71 -1.62 4.43
N LEU A 49 -11.86 -1.56 3.11
CA LEU A 49 -10.80 -1.17 2.18
C LEU A 49 -10.43 0.30 2.35
N GLU A 50 -11.42 1.21 2.38
CA GLU A 50 -11.21 2.63 2.60
C GLU A 50 -10.43 2.90 3.90
N SER A 51 -10.69 2.13 4.97
CA SER A 51 -10.01 2.29 6.27
C SER A 51 -8.51 2.03 6.26
N VAL A 52 -7.98 1.40 5.21
CA VAL A 52 -6.54 1.10 5.06
C VAL A 52 -5.93 1.68 3.79
N ARG A 53 -6.73 2.38 2.96
CA ARG A 53 -6.34 2.93 1.66
C ARG A 53 -5.04 3.73 1.75
N ASP A 54 -5.03 4.81 2.53
CA ASP A 54 -3.89 5.74 2.56
C ASP A 54 -2.62 5.05 3.05
N PHE A 55 -2.75 4.19 4.05
CA PHE A 55 -1.64 3.38 4.55
C PHE A 55 -1.12 2.44 3.45
N ALA A 56 -2.00 1.68 2.78
CA ALA A 56 -1.57 0.72 1.77
C ALA A 56 -0.95 1.41 0.56
N GLU A 57 -1.57 2.47 0.03
CA GLU A 57 -1.02 3.28 -1.06
C GLU A 57 0.35 3.87 -0.71
N SER A 58 0.55 4.33 0.55
CA SER A 58 1.86 4.80 1.04
C SER A 58 2.96 3.72 1.07
N LYS A 59 2.60 2.44 0.86
CA LYS A 59 3.52 1.29 0.82
C LYS A 59 3.54 0.57 -0.54
N ILE A 60 2.71 0.98 -1.50
CA ILE A 60 2.71 0.47 -2.89
C ILE A 60 3.50 1.38 -3.84
N SER A 61 4.43 0.81 -4.59
CA SER A 61 5.13 1.44 -5.72
C SER A 61 4.96 0.59 -6.98
N TRP A 62 5.29 1.13 -8.14
CA TRP A 62 5.17 0.45 -9.43
C TRP A 62 6.50 0.50 -10.17
N CYS A 63 6.94 -0.66 -10.63
CA CYS A 63 7.96 -0.77 -11.67
C CYS A 63 7.29 -0.69 -13.04
N LEU A 64 7.76 0.27 -13.83
CA LEU A 64 7.20 0.57 -15.15
C LEU A 64 7.45 -0.58 -16.14
N GLY A 65 6.38 -1.02 -16.79
CA GLY A 65 6.38 -1.92 -17.93
C GLY A 65 5.72 -1.22 -19.11
N ARG A 66 4.51 -1.68 -19.47
CA ARG A 66 3.64 -1.13 -20.53
C ARG A 66 2.93 0.19 -20.18
N GLY A 67 3.04 0.67 -18.96
CA GLY A 67 2.56 2.00 -18.58
C GLY A 67 1.05 2.08 -18.30
N ASN A 68 0.38 0.96 -18.00
CA ASN A 68 -1.03 0.92 -17.60
C ASN A 68 -1.24 1.31 -16.13
N ILE A 69 -0.52 2.35 -15.69
CA ILE A 69 -0.53 2.92 -14.35
C ILE A 69 -0.79 4.42 -14.46
N HIS A 70 -1.38 5.02 -13.42
CA HIS A 70 -1.79 6.42 -13.48
C HIS A 70 -0.58 7.34 -13.31
N LEU A 71 -0.34 8.22 -14.27
CA LEU A 71 0.82 9.12 -14.30
C LEU A 71 0.95 9.90 -12.98
N TRP A 72 -0.15 10.47 -12.53
CA TRP A 72 -0.19 11.44 -11.43
C TRP A 72 -0.38 10.83 -10.06
N LEU A 73 -1.08 9.69 -9.99
CA LEU A 73 -1.64 9.14 -8.75
C LEU A 73 -0.87 7.90 -8.25
N ASP A 74 -0.21 7.18 -9.16
CA ASP A 74 0.64 6.05 -8.80
C ASP A 74 2.08 6.50 -8.50
N ARG A 75 2.78 5.73 -7.67
CA ARG A 75 4.20 5.94 -7.37
C ARG A 75 5.04 5.06 -8.27
N TRP A 76 5.59 5.64 -9.32
CA TRP A 76 6.40 4.92 -10.30
C TRP A 76 7.70 5.64 -10.64
N CYS A 77 7.69 6.97 -10.57
CA CYS A 77 8.84 7.82 -10.88
C CYS A 77 9.61 8.28 -9.63
N SER A 78 8.92 8.45 -8.49
CA SER A 78 9.52 8.93 -7.25
C SER A 78 8.95 8.22 -6.01
N SER A 79 9.36 8.66 -4.82
CA SER A 79 8.87 8.12 -3.55
C SER A 79 7.41 8.50 -3.23
N LYS A 80 6.82 9.40 -4.01
CA LYS A 80 5.46 9.93 -3.89
C LYS A 80 4.78 10.03 -5.28
N PRO A 81 3.45 10.14 -5.35
CA PRO A 81 2.79 10.40 -6.63
C PRO A 81 3.20 11.76 -7.19
N LEU A 82 3.28 11.90 -8.52
CA LEU A 82 3.66 13.17 -9.17
C LEU A 82 2.71 14.32 -8.81
N ALA A 83 1.41 14.04 -8.61
CA ALA A 83 0.46 15.05 -8.15
C ALA A 83 0.87 15.66 -6.80
N GLN A 84 1.47 14.87 -5.91
CA GLN A 84 1.95 15.36 -4.62
C GLN A 84 3.28 16.11 -4.75
N GLU A 85 4.19 15.66 -5.62
CA GLU A 85 5.48 16.32 -5.88
C GLU A 85 5.34 17.68 -6.56
N LEU A 86 4.26 17.86 -7.33
CA LEU A 86 3.97 19.06 -8.10
C LEU A 86 2.78 19.86 -7.57
N CYS A 87 2.22 19.45 -6.43
CA CYS A 87 1.06 20.07 -5.80
C CYS A 87 -0.14 20.26 -6.77
N VAL A 88 -0.37 19.29 -7.66
CA VAL A 88 -1.48 19.31 -8.62
C VAL A 88 -2.77 18.98 -7.88
N VAL A 89 -3.73 19.92 -7.92
CA VAL A 89 -5.08 19.72 -7.40
C VAL A 89 -5.94 19.11 -8.51
N ASP A 90 -6.65 18.03 -8.20
CA ASP A 90 -7.50 17.29 -9.14
C ASP A 90 -6.77 16.85 -10.42
N PRO A 91 -5.75 15.97 -10.29
CA PRO A 91 -4.93 15.58 -11.43
C PRO A 91 -5.75 14.81 -12.48
N PRO A 92 -5.45 15.01 -13.77
CA PRO A 92 -6.19 14.35 -14.85
C PRO A 92 -5.98 12.83 -14.84
N HIS A 93 -6.98 12.10 -15.33
CA HIS A 93 -6.94 10.64 -15.47
C HIS A 93 -6.13 10.21 -16.70
N GLN A 94 -4.81 10.33 -16.60
CA GLN A 94 -3.88 9.94 -17.67
C GLN A 94 -3.00 8.77 -17.24
N LEU A 95 -2.72 7.88 -18.17
CA LEU A 95 -1.80 6.76 -17.98
C LEU A 95 -0.39 7.17 -18.38
N VAL A 96 0.61 6.44 -17.88
CA VAL A 96 2.01 6.66 -18.29
C VAL A 96 2.20 6.31 -19.77
N SER A 97 1.50 5.28 -20.26
CA SER A 97 1.51 4.86 -21.66
C SER A 97 1.08 5.96 -22.63
N ASP A 98 0.22 6.89 -22.21
CA ASP A 98 -0.26 7.99 -23.06
C ASP A 98 0.85 8.97 -23.46
N PHE A 99 1.97 8.95 -22.71
CA PHE A 99 3.14 9.79 -22.93
C PHE A 99 4.30 9.04 -23.59
N PHE A 100 4.10 7.77 -23.96
CA PHE A 100 5.10 6.98 -24.66
C PHE A 100 4.70 6.80 -26.13
N GLY A 101 5.51 7.32 -27.04
CA GLY A 101 5.28 7.21 -28.48
C GLY A 101 5.75 5.87 -29.06
N PRO A 102 5.83 5.74 -30.39
CA PRO A 102 6.23 4.50 -31.07
C PRO A 102 7.63 4.00 -30.68
N SER A 103 8.53 4.90 -30.28
CA SER A 103 9.93 4.55 -29.99
C SER A 103 10.45 5.12 -28.66
N ASP A 104 9.91 6.25 -28.20
CA ASP A 104 10.41 6.96 -27.02
C ASP A 104 9.33 7.85 -26.39
N TRP A 105 9.66 8.42 -25.23
CA TRP A 105 8.85 9.40 -24.52
C TRP A 105 8.49 10.61 -25.40
N ASN A 106 7.22 11.00 -25.37
CA ASN A 106 6.74 12.23 -26.00
C ASN A 106 7.12 13.45 -25.14
N ILE A 107 8.37 13.90 -25.27
CA ILE A 107 8.93 15.03 -24.52
C ILE A 107 8.10 16.32 -24.68
N PRO A 108 7.64 16.71 -25.88
CA PRO A 108 6.76 17.86 -26.04
C PRO A 108 5.49 17.78 -25.18
N LEU A 109 4.84 16.61 -25.14
CA LEU A 109 3.65 16.39 -24.34
C LEU A 109 3.95 16.43 -22.84
N LEU A 110 5.05 15.80 -22.40
CA LEU A 110 5.48 15.85 -21.00
C LEU A 110 5.75 17.29 -20.53
N ARG A 111 6.40 18.13 -21.35
CA ARG A 111 6.68 19.53 -21.03
C ARG A 111 5.42 20.39 -20.89
N GLN A 112 4.32 20.03 -21.54
CA GLN A 112 3.03 20.72 -21.35
C GLN A 112 2.43 20.42 -19.98
N CYS A 113 2.76 19.27 -19.41
CA CYS A 113 2.17 18.78 -18.17
C CYS A 113 3.02 19.09 -16.93
N MET A 114 4.34 19.12 -17.05
CA MET A 114 5.23 19.23 -15.89
C MET A 114 6.54 19.98 -16.19
N PRO A 115 7.21 20.52 -15.14
CA PRO A 115 8.48 21.22 -15.31
C PRO A 115 9.61 20.32 -15.83
N ASP A 116 10.57 20.91 -16.56
CA ASP A 116 11.69 20.19 -17.20
C ASP A 116 12.46 19.26 -16.25
N ARG A 117 12.55 19.59 -14.96
CA ARG A 117 13.19 18.73 -13.96
C ARG A 117 12.63 17.30 -13.97
N TRP A 118 11.30 17.15 -14.06
CA TRP A 118 10.64 15.84 -14.06
C TRP A 118 10.65 15.21 -15.44
N VAL A 119 10.52 16.02 -16.49
CA VAL A 119 10.67 15.55 -17.87
C VAL A 119 12.02 14.87 -18.07
N ASN A 120 13.10 15.46 -17.56
CA ASN A 120 14.45 14.90 -17.63
C ASN A 120 14.61 13.60 -16.83
N VAL A 121 13.92 13.47 -15.70
CA VAL A 121 13.93 12.21 -14.91
C VAL A 121 13.18 11.13 -15.66
N ILE A 122 11.99 11.44 -16.17
CA ILE A 122 11.12 10.47 -16.86
C ILE A 122 11.75 10.02 -18.17
N SER A 123 12.37 10.93 -18.94
CA SER A 123 13.02 10.59 -20.22
C SER A 123 14.19 9.63 -20.07
N GLN A 124 14.81 9.56 -18.89
CA GLN A 124 15.89 8.61 -18.59
C GLN A 124 15.37 7.24 -18.14
N MET A 125 14.07 7.11 -17.84
CA MET A 125 13.49 5.85 -17.41
C MET A 125 13.30 4.91 -18.59
N LYS A 126 13.65 3.63 -18.36
CA LYS A 126 13.40 2.58 -19.34
C LYS A 126 11.92 2.21 -19.35
N PHE A 127 11.34 2.20 -20.54
CA PHE A 127 9.99 1.74 -20.80
C PHE A 127 10.04 0.36 -21.47
N PHE A 128 9.21 -0.58 -21.01
CA PHE A 128 9.20 -1.95 -21.53
C PHE A 128 7.78 -2.34 -21.96
N PRO A 129 7.34 -1.95 -23.17
CA PRO A 129 5.97 -2.13 -23.62
C PRO A 129 5.53 -3.60 -23.68
N ASP A 130 6.49 -4.51 -23.89
CA ASP A 130 6.26 -5.96 -23.94
C ASP A 130 6.10 -6.60 -22.56
N LYS A 131 6.25 -5.84 -21.47
CA LYS A 131 6.14 -6.33 -20.10
C LYS A 131 5.00 -5.67 -19.35
N ASP A 132 4.37 -6.44 -18.47
CA ASP A 132 3.37 -5.89 -17.57
C ASP A 132 4.01 -5.00 -16.49
N ASP A 133 3.31 -3.94 -16.10
CA ASP A 133 3.69 -3.14 -14.94
C ASP A 133 3.68 -3.99 -13.67
N ASN A 134 4.73 -3.88 -12.86
CA ASN A 134 4.90 -4.71 -11.69
C ASN A 134 4.70 -3.91 -10.40
N MET A 135 3.69 -4.29 -9.61
CA MET A 135 3.42 -3.66 -8.33
C MET A 135 4.39 -4.16 -7.26
N ILE A 136 4.94 -3.23 -6.47
CA ILE A 136 5.95 -3.47 -5.44
C ILE A 136 5.42 -3.04 -4.08
N TRP A 137 5.50 -3.95 -3.11
CA TRP A 137 5.27 -3.69 -1.70
C TRP A 137 6.58 -3.26 -1.03
N LEU A 138 6.72 -1.96 -0.80
CA LEU A 138 7.97 -1.34 -0.30
C LEU A 138 8.49 -1.93 1.02
N PRO A 139 7.64 -2.32 2.00
CA PRO A 139 8.12 -2.95 3.24
C PRO A 139 8.78 -4.32 3.06
N SER A 140 8.66 -4.96 1.90
CA SER A 140 9.23 -6.27 1.63
C SER A 140 10.47 -6.13 0.74
N SER A 141 11.57 -6.77 1.13
CA SER A 141 12.80 -6.79 0.34
C SER A 141 12.64 -7.49 -1.01
N SER A 142 11.71 -8.44 -1.12
CA SER A 142 11.37 -9.09 -2.40
C SER A 142 10.40 -8.27 -3.26
N GLY A 143 9.88 -7.15 -2.72
CA GLY A 143 8.79 -6.39 -3.33
C GLY A 143 7.44 -7.10 -3.33
N GLN A 144 7.35 -8.35 -2.87
CA GLN A 144 6.10 -9.10 -2.81
C GLN A 144 5.34 -8.78 -1.52
N PHE A 145 4.02 -8.66 -1.63
CA PHE A 145 3.17 -8.44 -0.48
C PHE A 145 3.13 -9.67 0.43
N THR A 146 3.36 -9.48 1.72
CA THR A 146 3.06 -10.48 2.75
C THR A 146 2.24 -9.87 3.88
N VAL A 147 1.37 -10.68 4.50
CA VAL A 147 0.60 -10.24 5.67
C VAL A 147 1.55 -9.93 6.84
N SER A 148 2.67 -10.65 6.96
CA SER A 148 3.68 -10.39 7.99
C SER A 148 4.29 -8.99 7.82
N SER A 149 4.82 -8.67 6.63
CA SER A 149 5.42 -7.35 6.38
C SER A 149 4.42 -6.21 6.58
N ALA A 150 3.16 -6.39 6.17
CA ALA A 150 2.13 -5.39 6.42
C ALA A 150 1.79 -5.27 7.91
N TRP A 151 1.75 -6.38 8.65
CA TRP A 151 1.52 -6.38 10.08
C TRP A 151 2.67 -5.74 10.86
N ASP A 152 3.91 -5.96 10.43
CA ASP A 152 5.11 -5.40 11.03
C ASP A 152 5.15 -3.86 10.97
N GLU A 153 4.60 -3.29 9.89
CA GLU A 153 4.45 -1.85 9.71
C GLU A 153 3.24 -1.28 10.48
N LEU A 154 2.16 -2.05 10.62
CA LEU A 154 0.94 -1.60 11.28
C LEU A 154 1.00 -1.72 12.81
N ARG A 155 1.81 -2.64 13.34
CA ARG A 155 1.89 -2.86 14.79
C ARG A 155 2.65 -1.71 15.45
N GLN A 156 2.15 -1.27 16.59
CA GLN A 156 2.93 -0.42 17.47
C GLN A 156 4.04 -1.27 18.10
N LYS A 157 5.29 -1.04 17.68
CA LYS A 157 6.46 -1.66 18.30
C LYS A 157 6.67 -0.97 19.65
N ARG A 158 6.43 -1.69 20.74
CA ARG A 158 6.88 -1.28 22.07
C ARG A 158 8.29 -1.81 22.29
N ASN A 159 9.05 -1.12 23.14
CA ASN A 159 10.34 -1.64 23.59
C ASN A 159 10.12 -3.02 24.22
N VAL A 160 10.95 -3.98 23.83
CA VAL A 160 10.94 -5.30 24.47
C VAL A 160 11.44 -5.09 25.89
N SER A 161 10.57 -5.27 26.88
CA SER A 161 11.01 -5.22 28.26
C SER A 161 11.79 -6.49 28.58
N PHE A 162 12.79 -6.39 29.46
CA PHE A 162 13.53 -7.56 29.93
C PHE A 162 12.61 -8.58 30.62
N VAL A 163 11.55 -8.07 31.26
CA VAL A 163 10.51 -8.90 31.88
C VAL A 163 9.72 -9.66 30.80
N ASP A 164 9.28 -8.99 29.72
CA ASP A 164 8.60 -9.65 28.60
C ASP A 164 9.48 -10.72 27.94
N SER A 165 10.79 -10.47 27.79
CA SER A 165 11.70 -11.44 27.17
C SER A 165 11.93 -12.67 28.05
N LEU A 166 11.97 -12.50 29.37
CA LEU A 166 11.99 -13.60 30.33
C LEU A 166 10.68 -14.37 30.31
N THR A 167 9.55 -13.67 30.37
CA THR A 167 8.20 -14.25 30.45
C THR A 167 7.87 -15.11 29.23
N TRP A 168 8.32 -14.72 28.02
CA TRP A 168 8.09 -15.46 26.78
C TRP A 168 9.27 -16.33 26.31
N SER A 169 10.17 -16.71 27.22
CA SER A 169 11.29 -17.60 26.93
C SER A 169 10.84 -19.01 26.54
N THR A 170 11.57 -19.65 25.61
CA THR A 170 11.32 -21.04 25.18
C THR A 170 11.54 -22.08 26.27
N LEU A 171 12.27 -21.71 27.34
CA LEU A 171 12.53 -22.57 28.50
C LEU A 171 11.36 -22.60 29.49
N ILE A 172 10.41 -21.67 29.38
CA ILE A 172 9.27 -21.57 30.27
C ILE A 172 8.06 -22.21 29.58
N PRO A 173 7.36 -23.17 30.21
CA PRO A 173 6.10 -23.68 29.70
C PRO A 173 5.10 -22.54 29.47
N LEU A 174 4.43 -22.53 28.32
CA LEU A 174 3.47 -21.48 27.94
C LEU A 174 2.44 -21.16 29.03
N LYS A 175 2.00 -22.16 29.80
CA LYS A 175 1.04 -21.97 30.91
C LYS A 175 1.57 -20.97 31.95
N ILE A 176 2.86 -21.00 32.25
CA ILE A 176 3.52 -20.09 33.19
C ILE A 176 3.71 -18.71 32.55
N SER A 177 4.13 -18.65 31.28
CA SER A 177 4.23 -17.40 30.52
C SER A 177 2.90 -16.64 30.48
N PHE A 178 1.80 -17.35 30.18
CA PHE A 178 0.46 -16.77 30.19
C PHE A 178 0.02 -16.32 31.58
N PHE A 179 0.39 -17.05 32.63
CA PHE A 179 0.10 -16.66 34.01
C PHE A 179 0.83 -15.37 34.39
N MET A 180 2.15 -15.30 34.15
CA MET A 180 2.97 -14.10 34.43
C MET A 180 2.49 -12.89 33.63
N TRP A 181 2.19 -13.07 32.34
CA TRP A 181 1.61 -12.00 31.51
C TRP A 181 0.27 -11.49 32.05
N ARG A 182 -0.60 -12.38 32.58
CA ARG A 182 -1.86 -11.98 33.23
C ARG A 182 -1.62 -11.24 34.54
N LEU A 183 -0.64 -11.69 35.33
CA LEU A 183 -0.23 -11.06 36.59
C LEU A 183 0.26 -9.63 36.35
N GLU A 184 1.21 -9.44 35.43
CA GLU A 184 1.78 -8.13 35.08
C GLU A 184 0.74 -7.13 34.57
N ARG A 185 -0.34 -7.61 33.95
CA ARG A 185 -1.42 -6.78 33.42
C ARG A 185 -2.59 -6.59 34.38
N GLY A 186 -2.52 -7.16 35.59
CA GLY A 186 -3.61 -7.08 36.57
C GLY A 186 -4.88 -7.81 36.12
N PHE A 187 -4.75 -8.84 35.27
CA PHE A 187 -5.87 -9.67 34.80
C PHE A 187 -6.12 -10.90 35.67
N LEU A 188 -5.35 -11.07 36.74
CA LEU A 188 -5.67 -12.05 37.76
C LEU A 188 -6.65 -11.41 38.73
N PRO A 189 -7.79 -12.07 39.03
CA PRO A 189 -8.62 -11.67 40.14
C PRO A 189 -7.82 -11.92 41.41
N ILE A 190 -7.44 -10.84 42.07
CA ILE A 190 -6.83 -10.86 43.38
C ILE A 190 -7.93 -10.39 44.32
N ASP A 191 -8.22 -11.14 45.38
CA ASP A 191 -9.14 -10.74 46.44
C ASP A 191 -8.50 -9.58 47.22
N ILE A 192 -8.51 -8.38 46.65
CA ILE A 192 -8.06 -7.19 47.35
C ILE A 192 -9.26 -6.67 48.13
N ALA A 193 -9.46 -7.24 49.32
CA ALA A 193 -10.11 -6.53 50.41
C ALA A 193 -9.07 -5.56 51.00
N LEU A 194 -9.03 -4.33 50.49
CA LEU A 194 -8.40 -3.17 51.13
C LEU A 194 -9.32 -1.97 51.00
#